data_AF-A0A0T6ZCE9-F1
#
_entry.id   AF-A0A0T6ZCE9-F1
#
_cell.length_a   1.000
_cell.length_b   1.000
_cell.length_c   1.000
_cell.angle_alpha   90.00
_cell.angle_beta   90.00
_cell.angle_gamma   90.00
#
_symmetry.space_group_name_H-M   'P 1'
#
loop_
_entity.id
_entity.type
_entity.pdbx_description
1 polymer ?
#
loop_
_entity_poly.entity_id
_entity_poly.type
_entity_poly.pdbx_seq_one_letter_code
_entity_poly.pdbx_strand_id
1 'polypeptide(L)'
;MENYHITLRFIGDVDWRTADEIIDKLDRIERPEFQLQLTGTGAFGSKKPHSVWAGVSNHPEMYALQAEIERICQRLGLGPDPRKFTPHVTLARLRSSRVEDVVEYLSGRGNFMTSLFTVSRFVLLSSRDSVGGGPYLTEEVFPLHEARSPNLSSNDEHPASSIW
;
A
#
# COMPACT_ATOMS: atom_id res chain seq x y z
N MET A 1 -16.63 -6.20 5.07
CA MET A 1 -16.03 -4.91 5.46
C MET A 1 -14.57 -5.02 5.06
N GLU A 2 -14.10 -4.28 4.05
CA GLU A 2 -12.68 -3.89 3.84
C GLU A 2 -12.53 -3.27 2.43
N ASN A 3 -13.02 -2.03 2.26
CA ASN A 3 -12.92 -1.30 0.98
C ASN A 3 -11.72 -0.32 0.95
N TYR A 4 -10.97 -0.21 2.04
CA TYR A 4 -9.81 0.67 2.12
C TYR A 4 -8.53 -0.13 1.95
N HIS A 5 -7.78 0.23 0.92
CA HIS A 5 -6.50 -0.38 0.61
C HIS A 5 -5.60 0.66 -0.04
N ILE A 6 -4.30 0.43 0.01
CA ILE A 6 -3.30 1.14 -0.78
C ILE A 6 -3.02 0.26 -1.99
N THR A 7 -3.42 0.70 -3.18
CA THR A 7 -3.18 -0.10 -4.39
C THR A 7 -1.71 0.01 -4.80
N LEU A 8 -0.97 -1.10 -4.73
CA LEU A 8 0.42 -1.16 -5.18
C LEU A 8 0.54 -1.30 -6.70
N ARG A 9 -0.35 -2.08 -7.32
CA ARG A 9 -0.36 -2.34 -8.77
C ARG A 9 -1.73 -2.81 -9.28
N PHE A 10 -2.17 -2.29 -10.42
CA PHE A 10 -3.36 -2.77 -11.14
C PHE A 10 -3.00 -3.79 -12.24
N ILE A 11 -3.12 -5.09 -11.95
CA ILE A 11 -2.72 -6.16 -12.88
C ILE A 11 -3.57 -6.17 -14.17
N GLY A 12 -4.85 -5.80 -14.08
CA GLY A 12 -5.79 -5.89 -15.20
C GLY A 12 -6.40 -7.29 -15.31
N ASP A 13 -7.08 -7.55 -16.43
CA ASP A 13 -7.67 -8.86 -16.71
C ASP A 13 -6.60 -9.82 -17.21
N VAL A 14 -6.51 -10.99 -16.59
CA VAL A 14 -5.57 -12.05 -16.93
C VAL A 14 -6.29 -13.40 -16.95
N ASP A 15 -5.77 -14.35 -17.73
CA ASP A 15 -6.25 -15.73 -17.67
C ASP A 15 -5.85 -16.42 -16.36
N TRP A 16 -6.49 -17.56 -16.08
CA TRP A 16 -6.27 -18.32 -14.84
C TRP A 16 -4.81 -18.77 -14.69
N ARG A 17 -4.15 -19.12 -15.80
CA ARG A 17 -2.77 -19.61 -15.78
C ARG A 17 -1.82 -18.49 -15.37
N THR A 18 -2.00 -17.31 -15.94
CA THR A 18 -1.24 -16.11 -15.60
C THR A 18 -1.53 -15.69 -14.15
N ALA A 19 -2.76 -15.81 -13.68
CA ALA A 19 -3.12 -15.56 -12.28
C ALA A 19 -2.36 -16.49 -11.32
N ASP A 20 -2.30 -17.79 -11.60
CA ASP A 20 -1.53 -18.76 -10.80
C ASP A 20 -0.03 -18.42 -10.81
N GLU A 21 0.53 -18.09 -11.99
CA GLU A 21 1.94 -17.68 -12.09
C GLU A 21 2.23 -16.38 -11.32
N ILE A 22 1.27 -15.44 -11.24
CA ILE A 22 1.40 -14.24 -10.40
C ILE A 22 1.47 -14.63 -8.93
N ILE A 23 0.52 -15.45 -8.46
CA ILE A 23 0.47 -15.89 -7.05
C ILE A 23 1.79 -16.57 -6.66
N ASP A 24 2.26 -17.52 -7.46
CA ASP A 24 3.52 -18.25 -7.27
C ASP A 24 4.76 -17.34 -7.18
N LYS A 25 4.75 -16.20 -7.87
CA LYS A 25 5.87 -15.24 -7.86
C LYS A 25 5.76 -14.24 -6.72
N LEU A 26 4.54 -13.82 -6.37
CA LEU A 26 4.30 -12.93 -5.25
C LEU A 26 4.57 -13.62 -3.91
N ASP A 27 4.27 -14.92 -3.79
CA ASP A 27 4.53 -15.72 -2.59
C ASP A 27 6.02 -15.80 -2.21
N ARG A 28 6.90 -15.56 -3.19
CA ARG A 28 8.36 -15.58 -2.99
C ARG A 28 8.94 -14.24 -2.55
N ILE A 29 8.10 -13.22 -2.35
CA ILE A 29 8.55 -11.90 -1.88
C ILE A 29 8.84 -12.00 -0.38
N GLU A 30 10.12 -11.95 -0.02
CA GLU A 30 10.55 -11.86 1.38
C GLU A 30 10.93 -10.42 1.72
N ARG A 31 10.07 -9.74 2.48
CA ARG A 31 10.32 -8.37 2.96
C ARG A 31 9.85 -8.18 4.41
N PRO A 32 10.51 -7.27 5.16
CA PRO A 32 10.12 -7.00 6.53
C PRO A 32 8.80 -6.23 6.60
N GLU A 33 8.08 -6.39 7.71
CA GLU A 33 7.02 -5.47 8.10
C GLU A 33 7.56 -4.03 8.20
N PHE A 34 6.68 -3.06 7.95
CA PHE A 34 7.04 -1.65 8.04
C PHE A 34 5.87 -0.82 8.56
N GLN A 35 6.15 0.38 9.06
CA GLN A 35 5.12 1.27 9.56
C GLN A 35 4.71 2.30 8.51
N LEU A 36 3.40 2.54 8.41
CA LEU A 36 2.83 3.61 7.62
C LEU A 36 1.94 4.50 8.49
N GLN A 37 1.69 5.69 7.97
CA GLN A 37 0.72 6.62 8.49
C GLN A 37 -0.07 7.19 7.32
N LEU A 38 -1.38 7.35 7.47
CA LEU A 38 -2.15 8.18 6.53
C LEU A 38 -2.02 9.64 6.93
N THR A 39 -1.64 10.50 5.98
CA THR A 39 -1.36 11.92 6.18
C THR A 39 -1.92 12.75 5.04
N GLY A 40 -2.63 13.83 5.39
CA GLY A 40 -3.27 14.73 4.44
C GLY A 40 -4.43 14.09 3.67
N THR A 41 -5.18 14.93 2.99
CA THR A 41 -6.27 14.52 2.11
C THR A 41 -6.17 15.26 0.79
N GLY A 42 -6.64 14.64 -0.29
CA GLY A 42 -6.73 15.26 -1.59
C GLY A 42 -7.85 14.69 -2.43
N ALA A 43 -7.91 15.12 -3.69
CA ALA A 43 -8.84 14.60 -4.67
C ALA A 43 -8.15 14.36 -6.02
N PHE A 44 -8.64 13.38 -6.77
CA PHE A 44 -8.26 13.23 -8.18
C PHE A 44 -9.32 13.80 -9.10
N GLY A 45 -8.87 14.33 -10.25
CA GLY A 45 -9.71 14.92 -11.30
C GLY A 45 -9.93 16.41 -11.09
N SER A 46 -8.97 17.24 -11.47
CA SER A 46 -8.97 18.69 -11.14
C SER A 46 -10.26 19.42 -11.57
N LYS A 47 -10.66 19.31 -12.85
CA LYS A 47 -11.89 19.96 -13.36
C LYS A 47 -13.16 19.12 -13.19
N LYS A 48 -12.99 17.81 -12.93
CA LYS A 48 -14.06 16.84 -12.76
C LYS A 48 -13.63 15.86 -11.67
N PRO A 49 -13.81 16.22 -10.39
CA PRO A 49 -13.37 15.39 -9.29
C PRO A 49 -14.11 14.05 -9.32
N HIS A 50 -13.36 12.97 -9.18
CA HIS A 50 -13.90 11.60 -9.26
C HIS A 50 -13.52 10.75 -8.05
N SER A 51 -12.58 11.20 -7.22
CA SER A 51 -12.33 10.58 -5.92
C SER A 51 -11.74 11.56 -4.91
N VAL A 52 -12.01 11.28 -3.64
CA VAL A 52 -11.32 11.86 -2.48
C VAL A 52 -10.48 10.77 -1.84
N TRP A 53 -9.28 11.11 -1.40
CA TRP A 53 -8.30 10.16 -0.87
C TRP A 53 -7.53 10.71 0.33
N ALA A 54 -7.00 9.80 1.15
CA ALA A 54 -6.00 10.09 2.17
C ALA A 54 -4.61 9.73 1.63
N GLY A 55 -3.63 10.62 1.84
CA GLY A 55 -2.24 10.36 1.45
C GLY A 55 -1.60 9.33 2.38
N VAL A 56 -0.54 8.68 1.92
CA VAL A 56 0.25 7.75 2.73
C VAL A 56 1.64 8.33 2.93
N SER A 57 2.17 8.25 4.15
CA SER A 57 3.54 8.65 4.48
C SER A 57 4.55 7.96 3.56
N ASN A 58 5.56 8.70 3.12
CA ASN A 58 6.65 8.12 2.34
C ASN A 58 7.48 7.17 3.21
N HIS A 59 7.47 5.88 2.87
CA HIS A 59 8.29 4.87 3.55
C HIS A 59 9.07 4.05 2.51
N PRO A 60 10.42 3.95 2.60
CA PRO A 60 11.23 3.24 1.60
C PRO A 60 10.76 1.81 1.33
N GLU A 61 10.38 1.07 2.36
CA GLU A 61 9.91 -0.32 2.20
C GLU A 61 8.64 -0.47 1.36
N MET A 62 7.69 0.49 1.44
CA MET A 62 6.50 0.46 0.59
C MET A 62 6.85 0.64 -0.88
N TYR A 63 7.76 1.57 -1.19
CA TYR A 63 8.22 1.79 -2.55
C TYR A 63 9.04 0.62 -3.08
N ALA A 64 9.86 0.01 -2.24
CA ALA A 64 10.63 -1.16 -2.61
C ALA A 64 9.75 -2.39 -2.87
N LEU A 65 8.72 -2.62 -2.04
CA LEU A 65 7.69 -3.64 -2.26
C LEU A 65 6.93 -3.38 -3.57
N GLN A 66 6.46 -2.14 -3.80
CA GLN A 66 5.76 -1.78 -5.03
C GLN A 66 6.63 -2.01 -6.28
N ALA A 67 7.91 -1.61 -6.23
CA ALA A 67 8.84 -1.80 -7.33
C ALA A 67 9.16 -3.28 -7.60
N GLU A 68 9.12 -4.12 -6.56
CA GLU A 68 9.31 -5.57 -6.68
C GLU A 68 8.12 -6.25 -7.35
N ILE A 69 6.90 -5.91 -6.92
CA ILE A 69 5.66 -6.37 -7.54
C ILE A 69 5.63 -5.96 -9.02
N GLU A 70 6.00 -4.71 -9.32
CA GLU A 70 6.08 -4.21 -10.69
C GLU A 70 7.05 -5.02 -11.56
N ARG A 71 8.26 -5.29 -11.04
CA ARG A 71 9.26 -6.13 -11.74
C ARG A 71 8.79 -7.56 -11.95
N ILE A 72 8.03 -8.14 -11.02
CA ILE A 72 7.43 -9.46 -11.20
C ILE A 72 6.40 -9.43 -12.32
N CYS A 73 5.47 -8.48 -12.30
CA CYS A 73 4.45 -8.33 -13.33
C CYS A 73 5.05 -8.17 -14.73
N GLN A 74 6.06 -7.30 -14.87
CA GLN A 74 6.76 -7.09 -16.14
C GLN A 74 7.46 -8.35 -16.66
N ARG A 75 8.07 -9.16 -15.78
CA ARG A 75 8.71 -10.44 -16.17
C ARG A 75 7.71 -11.49 -16.63
N LEU A 76 6.45 -11.39 -16.20
CA LEU A 76 5.34 -12.22 -16.67
C LEU A 76 4.68 -11.67 -17.95
N GLY A 77 5.26 -10.61 -18.55
CA GLY A 77 4.75 -10.02 -19.80
C GLY A 77 3.63 -9.00 -19.61
N LEU A 78 3.31 -8.62 -18.37
CA LEU A 78 2.32 -7.58 -18.09
C LEU A 78 2.97 -6.22 -18.28
N GLY A 79 2.42 -5.41 -19.20
CA GLY A 79 2.93 -4.07 -19.49
C GLY A 79 3.00 -3.18 -18.24
N PRO A 80 3.92 -2.20 -18.20
CA PRO A 80 4.10 -1.34 -17.03
C PRO A 80 2.86 -0.50 -16.74
N ASP A 81 2.63 -0.15 -15.48
CA ASP A 81 1.64 0.88 -15.16
C ASP A 81 2.16 2.23 -15.65
N PRO A 82 1.50 2.91 -16.61
CA PRO A 82 2.00 4.17 -17.15
C PRO A 82 1.87 5.33 -16.14
N ARG A 83 1.15 5.12 -15.02
CA ARG A 83 0.91 6.15 -14.02
C ARG A 83 2.01 6.13 -12.97
N LYS A 84 2.44 7.32 -12.57
CA LYS A 84 3.32 7.46 -11.39
C LYS A 84 2.63 6.88 -10.16
N PHE A 85 3.29 5.95 -9.48
CA PHE A 85 2.83 5.43 -8.20
C PHE A 85 2.72 6.58 -7.18
N THR A 86 1.48 6.84 -6.76
CA THR A 86 1.13 7.85 -5.75
C THR A 86 0.32 7.14 -4.69
N PRO A 87 0.95 6.69 -3.58
CA PRO A 87 0.28 5.86 -2.59
C PRO A 87 -0.81 6.67 -1.87
N HIS A 88 -2.03 6.12 -1.89
CA HIS A 88 -3.21 6.76 -1.30
C HIS A 88 -4.23 5.69 -0.92
N VAL A 89 -5.12 6.04 0.00
CA VAL A 89 -6.34 5.27 0.28
C VAL A 89 -7.51 6.06 -0.28
N THR A 90 -8.27 5.46 -1.20
CA THR A 90 -9.50 6.09 -1.72
C THR A 90 -10.56 6.09 -0.62
N LEU A 91 -10.99 7.27 -0.19
CA LEU A 91 -12.00 7.44 0.86
C LEU A 91 -13.42 7.47 0.29
N ALA A 92 -13.58 8.09 -0.88
CA ALA A 92 -14.84 8.20 -1.57
C ALA A 92 -14.62 8.25 -3.09
N ARG A 93 -15.54 7.64 -3.84
CA ARG A 93 -15.68 7.86 -5.29
C ARG A 93 -16.81 8.84 -5.52
N LEU A 94 -16.55 9.88 -6.29
CA LEU A 94 -17.48 10.97 -6.52
C LEU A 94 -18.31 10.73 -7.79
N ARG A 95 -19.60 11.08 -7.73
CA ARG A 95 -20.52 11.03 -8.87
C ARG A 95 -21.06 12.43 -9.10
N SER A 96 -20.59 13.10 -10.16
CA SER A 96 -21.06 14.43 -10.56
C SER A 96 -20.95 15.51 -9.45
N SER A 97 -19.95 15.42 -8.59
CA SER A 97 -19.70 16.41 -7.53
C SER A 97 -19.17 17.72 -8.10
N ARG A 98 -19.58 18.85 -7.51
CA ARG A 98 -19.06 20.16 -7.87
C ARG A 98 -17.63 20.30 -7.33
N VAL A 99 -16.80 21.06 -8.04
CA VAL A 99 -15.41 21.32 -7.62
C VAL A 99 -15.39 22.08 -6.30
N GLU A 100 -16.27 23.07 -6.15
CA GLU A 100 -16.38 23.90 -4.95
C GLU A 100 -16.62 23.07 -3.69
N ASP A 101 -17.56 22.12 -3.74
CA ASP A 101 -17.90 21.24 -2.60
C ASP A 101 -16.69 20.40 -2.15
N VAL A 102 -15.91 19.91 -3.12
CA VAL A 102 -14.70 19.12 -2.85
C VAL A 102 -13.60 19.97 -2.23
N VAL A 103 -13.42 21.19 -2.74
CA VAL A 103 -12.44 22.15 -2.19
C VAL A 103 -12.81 22.48 -0.74
N GLU A 104 -14.07 22.85 -0.48
CA GLU A 104 -14.56 23.14 0.87
C GLU A 104 -14.36 21.95 1.82
N TYR A 105 -14.71 20.75 1.37
CA TYR A 105 -14.52 19.52 2.14
C TYR A 105 -13.05 19.30 2.53
N LEU A 106 -12.12 19.50 1.60
CA LEU A 106 -10.68 19.30 1.82
C LEU A 106 -10.06 20.41 2.69
N SER A 107 -10.49 21.67 2.52
CA SER A 107 -9.95 22.81 3.28
C SER A 107 -10.13 22.65 4.79
N GLY A 108 -11.21 22.01 5.24
CA GLY A 108 -11.43 21.72 6.67
C GLY A 108 -10.58 20.59 7.25
N ARG A 109 -9.77 19.90 6.43
CA ARG A 109 -9.12 18.62 6.79
C ARG A 109 -7.61 18.57 6.49
N GLY A 110 -6.97 19.74 6.31
CA GLY A 110 -5.55 19.83 5.93
C GLY A 110 -4.57 19.11 6.88
N ASN A 111 -4.90 19.03 8.17
CA ASN A 111 -4.08 18.38 9.21
C ASN A 111 -4.47 16.92 9.48
N PHE A 112 -5.20 16.27 8.56
CA PHE A 112 -5.58 14.87 8.73
C PHE A 112 -4.34 13.99 8.91
N MET A 113 -4.32 13.23 10.00
CA MET A 113 -3.26 12.29 10.31
C MET A 113 -3.83 11.15 11.16
N THR A 114 -3.39 9.93 10.89
CA THR A 114 -3.74 8.74 11.67
C THR A 114 -2.61 8.38 12.65
N SER A 115 -2.85 7.45 13.57
CA SER A 115 -1.75 6.79 14.27
C SER A 115 -0.91 5.97 13.29
N LEU A 116 0.37 5.77 13.61
CA LEU A 116 1.20 4.79 12.89
C LEU A 116 0.55 3.40 13.00
N PHE A 117 0.59 2.65 11.90
CA PHE A 117 0.12 1.28 11.85
C PHE A 117 1.15 0.40 11.15
N THR A 118 1.25 -0.84 11.60
CA THR A 118 2.14 -1.84 10.99
C THR A 118 1.48 -2.45 9.76
N VAL A 119 2.24 -2.49 8.67
CA VAL A 119 1.91 -3.27 7.48
C VAL A 119 2.58 -4.64 7.63
N SER A 120 1.76 -5.65 7.92
CA SER A 120 2.21 -7.03 8.14
C SER A 120 1.98 -7.96 6.95
N ARG A 121 1.34 -7.47 5.89
CA ARG A 121 0.97 -8.26 4.70
C ARG A 121 0.63 -7.38 3.52
N PHE A 122 0.68 -7.97 2.33
CA PHE A 122 0.02 -7.46 1.13
C PHE A 122 -0.93 -8.54 0.57
N VAL A 123 -1.86 -8.13 -0.28
CA VAL A 123 -3.00 -8.98 -0.67
C VAL A 123 -3.23 -8.87 -2.16
N LEU A 124 -3.47 -9.99 -2.84
CA LEU A 124 -4.00 -10.02 -4.20
C LEU A 124 -5.53 -9.96 -4.14
N LEU A 125 -6.09 -8.91 -4.73
CA LEU A 125 -7.53 -8.70 -4.81
C LEU A 125 -8.00 -8.82 -6.27
N SER A 126 -9.15 -9.46 -6.48
CA SER A 126 -9.87 -9.44 -7.76
C SER A 126 -11.23 -8.76 -7.62
N SER A 127 -11.79 -8.27 -8.73
CA SER A 127 -13.15 -7.70 -8.78
C SER A 127 -13.96 -8.34 -9.90
N ARG A 128 -13.86 -9.67 -10.02
CA ARG A 128 -14.35 -10.51 -11.12
C ARG A 128 -15.79 -10.22 -11.56
N ASP A 129 -16.62 -9.63 -10.69
CA ASP A 129 -18.03 -9.34 -10.94
C ASP A 129 -18.41 -7.85 -10.87
N SER A 130 -17.48 -6.90 -11.05
CA SER A 130 -17.77 -5.48 -10.77
C SER A 130 -17.17 -4.48 -11.75
N VAL A 131 -18.06 -3.81 -12.49
CA VAL A 131 -17.72 -2.60 -13.25
C VAL A 131 -17.71 -1.40 -12.28
N GLY A 132 -16.52 -0.90 -11.91
CA GLY A 132 -16.40 0.34 -11.13
C GLY A 132 -15.98 0.22 -9.67
N GLY A 133 -15.42 -0.92 -9.24
CA GLY A 133 -14.66 -1.03 -7.98
C GLY A 133 -15.38 -1.68 -6.80
N GLY A 134 -15.71 -2.97 -6.94
CA GLY A 134 -16.09 -3.86 -5.84
C GLY A 134 -17.49 -4.48 -5.96
N PRO A 135 -17.76 -5.63 -5.28
CA PRO A 135 -16.96 -6.22 -4.21
C PRO A 135 -15.61 -6.80 -4.65
N TYR A 136 -14.58 -6.54 -3.86
CA TYR A 136 -13.28 -7.16 -4.02
C TYR A 136 -13.27 -8.53 -3.35
N LEU A 137 -12.75 -9.53 -4.03
CA LEU A 137 -12.46 -10.85 -3.48
C LEU A 137 -10.98 -10.92 -3.17
N THR A 138 -10.65 -11.40 -1.96
CA THR A 138 -9.27 -11.74 -1.63
C THR A 138 -8.94 -13.07 -2.28
N GLU A 139 -8.00 -13.04 -3.22
CA GLU A 139 -7.50 -14.24 -3.90
C GLU A 139 -6.39 -14.88 -3.06
N GLU A 140 -5.42 -14.07 -2.58
CA GLU A 140 -4.31 -14.57 -1.77
C GLU A 140 -3.76 -13.50 -0.81
N VAL A 141 -3.24 -13.93 0.35
CA VAL A 141 -2.63 -13.06 1.37
C VAL A 141 -1.16 -13.43 1.55
N PHE A 142 -0.27 -12.46 1.37
CA PHE A 142 1.17 -12.65 1.47
C PHE A 142 1.70 -11.96 2.73
N PRO A 143 2.14 -12.71 3.76
CA PRO A 143 2.68 -12.13 4.97
C PRO A 143 4.03 -11.48 4.71
N LEU A 144 4.28 -10.36 5.39
CA LEU A 144 5.61 -9.80 5.55
C LEU A 144 6.21 -10.37 6.84
N HIS A 145 7.51 -10.62 6.84
CA HIS A 145 8.16 -11.18 8.03
C HIS A 145 8.43 -10.08 9.04
N GLU A 146 8.40 -10.40 10.34
CA GLU A 146 8.75 -9.41 11.37
C GLU A 146 10.10 -8.74 11.04
N ALA A 147 10.13 -7.41 11.17
CA ALA A 147 11.36 -6.68 11.00
C ALA A 147 12.34 -7.13 12.10
N ARG A 148 13.54 -7.58 11.71
CA ARG A 148 14.60 -7.83 12.69
C ARG A 148 14.87 -6.51 13.42
N SER A 149 14.55 -6.47 14.71
CA SER A 149 15.03 -5.40 15.58
C SER A 149 16.56 -5.37 15.46
N PRO A 150 17.19 -4.20 15.25
CA PRO A 150 18.63 -4.14 15.38
C PRO A 150 18.96 -4.55 16.81
N ASN A 151 19.63 -5.70 16.97
CA ASN A 151 20.10 -6.15 18.27
C ASN A 151 20.89 -4.99 18.88
N LEU A 152 20.37 -4.39 19.95
CA LEU A 152 21.19 -3.69 20.93
C LEU A 152 22.07 -4.77 21.54
N SER A 153 23.21 -5.03 20.91
CA SER A 153 24.26 -5.84 21.51
C SER A 153 24.67 -5.16 22.81
N SER A 154 24.18 -5.71 23.91
CA SER A 154 24.75 -5.59 25.24
C SER A 154 26.25 -5.91 25.15
N ASN A 155 27.09 -4.91 25.35
CA ASN A 155 28.51 -5.11 25.56
C ASN A 155 28.92 -4.56 26.93
N ASP A 156 29.56 -5.46 27.67
CA ASP A 156 30.49 -5.29 28.78
C ASP A 156 29.95 -5.03 30.19
N GLU A 157 29.52 -6.13 30.82
CA GLU A 157 29.91 -6.40 32.21
C GLU A 157 31.44 -6.37 32.32
N HIS A 158 31.98 -5.36 33.00
CA HIS A 158 33.31 -5.45 33.61
C HIS A 158 33.14 -5.97 35.05
N PRO A 159 33.70 -7.14 35.42
CA PRO A 159 33.91 -7.45 36.82
C PRO A 159 35.19 -6.75 37.27
N ALA A 160 35.06 -5.57 37.88
CA ALA A 160 36.16 -4.99 38.64
C ALA A 160 36.33 -5.80 39.92
N SER A 161 37.31 -6.70 39.91
CA SER A 161 37.85 -7.33 41.12
C SER A 161 39.02 -6.48 41.64
N SER A 162 38.86 -6.00 42.87
CA SER A 162 39.85 -5.71 43.93
C SER A 162 40.96 -4.66 43.74
N ILE A 163 41.41 -4.16 44.91
CA ILE A 163 42.54 -3.26 45.27
C ILE A 163 42.04 -1.81 45.51
N TRP A 164 41.83 -1.28 46.73
CA TRP A 164 42.27 -1.58 48.10
C TRP A 164 41.10 -1.59 49.09
#